data_AF-A0A0L7K2U0-F1
#
_entry.id   AF-A0A0L7K2U0-F1
#
_cell.length_a   1.000
_cell.length_b   1.000
_cell.length_c   1.000
_cell.angle_alpha   90.00
_cell.angle_beta   90.00
_cell.angle_gamma   90.00
#
_symmetry.space_group_name_H-M   'P 1'
#
loop_
_entity.id
_entity.type
_entity.pdbx_description
1 polymer ?
#
loop_
_entity_poly.entity_id
_entity_poly.type
_entity_poly.pdbx_seq_one_letter_code
_entity_poly.pdbx_strand_id
1 'polypeptide(L)'
;RDNIQFSGRTFDVRDSHGDNVFRASRDEVRVFAETFAVEGVGGITVKSAIQAPLVRAPPASDLQLESLTRTLSLRAPKSIVLESRAGNIDVTAHGHIDLKSTAGAVKIEASDIIIGNLKEAVAAEPDRTQKNLRIKKVYQLCVCASGKLFLAAPEAPCVASVDDVEICR
;
A
#
# COMPACT_ATOMS: atom_id res chain seq x y z
N ARG A 1 5.79 -17.26 -45.29
CA ARG A 1 5.19 -17.04 -43.95
C ARG A 1 4.93 -18.42 -43.41
N ASP A 2 5.78 -18.88 -42.50
CA ASP A 2 5.69 -20.25 -42.02
C ASP A 2 4.67 -20.26 -40.88
N ASN A 3 3.56 -20.95 -41.11
CA ASN A 3 2.52 -21.15 -40.12
C ASN A 3 2.27 -22.64 -39.94
N ILE A 4 1.99 -23.02 -38.70
CA ILE A 4 1.49 -24.35 -38.38
C ILE A 4 0.03 -24.18 -37.99
N GLN A 5 -0.86 -24.86 -38.71
CA GLN A 5 -2.29 -24.89 -38.43
C GLN A 5 -2.71 -26.31 -38.10
N PHE A 6 -3.35 -26.48 -36.94
CA PHE A 6 -3.90 -27.76 -36.49
C PHE A 6 -5.41 -27.65 -36.35
N SER A 7 -6.13 -28.60 -36.96
CA SER A 7 -7.60 -28.66 -36.97
C SER A 7 -8.06 -30.00 -36.40
N GLY A 8 -7.96 -30.15 -35.08
CA GLY A 8 -8.37 -31.36 -34.36
C GLY A 8 -8.94 -31.04 -32.98
N ARG A 9 -9.44 -32.06 -32.28
CA ARG A 9 -10.06 -31.88 -30.94
C ARG A 9 -9.04 -31.53 -29.86
N THR A 10 -7.85 -32.12 -29.93
CA THR A 10 -6.77 -31.96 -28.95
C THR A 10 -5.44 -31.93 -29.66
N PHE A 11 -4.57 -31.01 -29.26
CA PHE A 11 -3.18 -30.94 -29.70
C PHE A 11 -2.29 -31.31 -28.51
N ASP A 12 -1.66 -32.48 -28.59
CA ASP A 12 -0.79 -33.02 -27.54
C ASP A 12 0.66 -33.06 -28.04
N VAL A 13 1.57 -32.45 -27.29
CA VAL A 13 3.02 -32.52 -27.50
C VAL A 13 3.60 -33.36 -26.38
N ARG A 14 4.33 -34.41 -26.76
CA ARG A 14 5.00 -35.34 -25.83
C ARG A 14 6.50 -35.28 -26.00
N ASP A 15 7.21 -35.58 -24.93
CA ASP A 15 8.66 -35.73 -24.97
C ASP A 15 9.07 -37.11 -25.55
N SER A 16 10.38 -37.39 -25.56
CA SER A 16 10.92 -38.67 -26.04
C SER A 16 10.52 -39.88 -25.19
N HIS A 17 10.10 -39.66 -23.94
CA HIS A 17 9.67 -40.71 -23.01
C HIS A 17 8.17 -40.98 -23.10
N GLY A 18 7.42 -40.14 -23.83
CA GLY A 18 5.99 -40.26 -24.03
C GLY A 18 5.16 -39.46 -23.02
N ASP A 19 5.79 -38.67 -22.16
CA ASP A 19 5.12 -37.80 -21.20
C ASP A 19 4.62 -36.53 -21.88
N ASN A 20 3.45 -36.02 -21.46
CA ASN A 20 2.92 -34.80 -22.03
C ASN A 20 3.74 -33.60 -21.56
N VAL A 21 4.07 -32.68 -22.48
CA VAL A 21 4.77 -31.42 -22.20
C VAL A 21 3.84 -30.22 -22.40
N PHE A 22 2.97 -30.32 -23.42
CA PHE A 22 1.97 -29.30 -23.74
C PHE A 22 0.70 -29.96 -24.24
N ARG A 23 -0.45 -29.47 -23.81
CA ARG A 23 -1.76 -29.91 -24.28
C ARG A 23 -2.66 -28.71 -24.48
N ALA A 24 -3.26 -28.62 -25.66
CA ALA A 24 -4.29 -27.62 -25.95
C ALA A 24 -5.59 -28.29 -26.44
N SER A 25 -6.71 -27.84 -25.88
CA SER A 25 -8.06 -28.24 -26.29
C SER A 25 -8.98 -27.02 -26.32
N ARG A 26 -10.27 -27.22 -26.61
CA ARG A 26 -11.28 -26.16 -26.55
C ARG A 26 -11.48 -25.60 -25.13
N ASP A 27 -11.32 -26.46 -24.13
CA ASP A 27 -11.72 -26.15 -22.75
C ASP A 27 -10.55 -25.63 -21.92
N GLU A 28 -9.33 -26.06 -22.23
CA GLU A 28 -8.13 -25.71 -21.47
C GLU A 28 -6.84 -25.88 -22.28
N VAL A 29 -5.81 -25.15 -21.84
CA VAL A 29 -4.41 -25.34 -22.23
C VAL A 29 -3.62 -25.70 -20.98
N ARG A 30 -2.84 -26.77 -21.04
CA ARG A 30 -1.98 -27.26 -19.95
C ARG A 30 -0.53 -27.29 -20.41
N VAL A 31 0.35 -26.79 -19.55
CA VAL A 31 1.80 -26.89 -19.69
C VAL A 31 2.30 -27.76 -18.55
N PHE A 32 3.02 -28.83 -18.87
CA PHE A 32 3.53 -29.80 -17.90
C PHE A 32 5.03 -29.64 -17.62
N ALA A 33 5.68 -28.68 -18.28
CA ALA A 33 7.07 -28.35 -18.04
C ALA A 33 7.28 -27.75 -16.64
N GLU A 34 8.43 -28.03 -16.03
CA GLU A 34 8.82 -27.44 -14.75
C GLU A 34 8.98 -25.92 -14.82
N THR A 35 9.42 -25.43 -15.98
CA THR A 35 9.62 -24.01 -16.24
C THR A 35 8.89 -23.60 -17.51
N PHE A 36 8.08 -22.54 -17.42
CA PHE A 36 7.48 -21.88 -18.56
C PHE A 36 8.03 -20.46 -18.67
N ALA A 37 8.86 -20.20 -19.69
CA ALA A 37 9.48 -18.91 -19.94
C ALA A 37 8.85 -18.25 -21.17
N VAL A 38 8.54 -16.95 -21.05
CA VAL A 38 8.07 -16.11 -22.16
C VAL A 38 9.14 -15.07 -22.42
N GLU A 39 10.05 -15.37 -23.34
CA GLU A 39 11.18 -14.52 -23.71
C GLU A 39 10.78 -13.67 -24.92
N GLY A 40 10.18 -12.51 -24.65
CA GLY A 40 9.82 -11.55 -25.67
C GLY A 40 9.78 -10.15 -25.10
N VAL A 41 10.21 -9.16 -25.87
CA VAL A 41 10.22 -7.74 -25.44
C VAL A 41 8.84 -7.22 -25.02
N GLY A 42 7.76 -7.83 -25.51
CA GLY A 42 6.39 -7.50 -25.13
C GLY A 42 5.87 -8.22 -23.88
N GLY A 43 6.65 -9.14 -23.30
CA GLY A 43 6.26 -9.93 -22.15
C GLY A 43 4.98 -10.74 -22.37
N ILE A 44 4.19 -10.87 -21.31
CA ILE A 44 2.89 -11.55 -21.32
C ILE A 44 1.76 -10.55 -21.09
N THR A 45 0.73 -10.60 -21.93
CA THR A 45 -0.51 -9.83 -21.72
C THR A 45 -1.63 -10.80 -21.31
N VAL A 46 -2.23 -10.54 -20.15
CA VAL A 46 -3.35 -11.34 -19.63
C VAL A 46 -4.63 -10.51 -19.62
N LYS A 47 -5.67 -11.00 -20.28
CA LYS A 47 -6.94 -10.27 -20.46
C LYS A 47 -7.88 -10.32 -19.25
N SER A 48 -7.71 -11.31 -18.37
CA SER A 48 -8.62 -11.54 -17.25
C SER A 48 -7.88 -11.60 -15.92
N ALA A 49 -7.35 -12.77 -15.55
CA ALA A 49 -6.70 -12.96 -14.27
C ALA A 49 -5.55 -13.96 -14.39
N ILE A 50 -4.56 -13.79 -13.52
CA ILE A 50 -3.53 -14.78 -13.23
C ILE A 50 -3.76 -15.24 -11.80
N GLN A 51 -3.88 -16.55 -11.60
CA GLN A 51 -3.87 -17.14 -10.28
C GLN A 51 -2.52 -17.83 -10.07
N ALA A 52 -1.76 -17.34 -9.09
CA ALA A 52 -0.45 -17.89 -8.75
C ALA A 52 -0.31 -17.96 -7.22
N PRO A 53 0.28 -19.05 -6.66
CA PRO A 53 0.53 -19.15 -5.23
C PRO A 53 1.68 -18.24 -4.77
N LEU A 54 2.61 -17.91 -5.68
CA LEU A 54 3.76 -17.06 -5.40
C LEU A 54 4.13 -16.26 -6.66
N VAL A 55 4.35 -14.96 -6.48
CA VAL A 55 4.93 -14.06 -7.48
C VAL A 55 6.22 -13.51 -6.87
N ARG A 56 7.35 -13.73 -7.53
CA ARG A 56 8.68 -13.32 -7.06
C ARG A 56 9.53 -12.89 -8.24
N ALA A 57 10.43 -11.93 -7.99
CA ALA A 57 11.49 -11.62 -8.95
C ALA A 57 12.62 -12.67 -8.88
N PRO A 58 13.46 -12.76 -9.94
CA PRO A 58 14.73 -13.47 -9.89
C PRO A 58 15.68 -12.93 -8.80
N PRO A 59 16.69 -13.71 -8.37
CA PRO A 59 17.70 -13.21 -7.45
C PRO A 59 18.36 -11.92 -7.96
N ALA A 60 18.63 -10.99 -7.04
CA ALA A 60 19.22 -9.68 -7.33
C ALA A 60 18.43 -8.82 -8.34
N SER A 61 17.15 -9.10 -8.55
CA SER A 61 16.23 -8.31 -9.37
C SER A 61 15.06 -7.80 -8.54
N ASP A 62 14.53 -6.64 -8.89
CA ASP A 62 13.35 -6.07 -8.23
C ASP A 62 12.05 -6.68 -8.77
N LEU A 63 11.08 -6.90 -7.88
CA LEU A 63 9.70 -7.18 -8.27
C LEU A 63 8.93 -5.86 -8.32
N GLN A 64 8.64 -5.38 -9.53
CA GLN A 64 7.84 -4.18 -9.74
C GLN A 64 6.39 -4.54 -10.07
N LEU A 65 5.45 -4.01 -9.29
CA LEU A 65 4.02 -4.05 -9.56
C LEU A 65 3.55 -2.62 -9.81
N GLU A 66 3.14 -2.31 -11.03
CA GLU A 66 2.77 -0.95 -11.42
C GLU A 66 1.45 -0.86 -12.19
N SER A 67 0.79 0.29 -12.10
CA SER A 67 -0.34 0.66 -12.94
C SER A 67 -0.10 2.06 -13.48
N LEU A 68 0.31 2.17 -14.75
CA LEU A 68 0.78 3.44 -15.32
C LEU A 68 -0.31 4.50 -15.49
N THR A 69 -1.54 4.08 -15.73
CA THR A 69 -2.64 5.00 -16.10
C THR A 69 -3.82 4.99 -15.14
N ARG A 70 -3.87 4.00 -14.24
CA ARG A 70 -5.04 3.70 -13.41
C ARG A 70 -4.58 3.35 -11.99
N THR A 71 -5.24 2.37 -11.39
CA THR A 71 -5.09 2.02 -9.98
C THR A 71 -4.48 0.65 -9.84
N LEU A 72 -3.49 0.53 -8.96
CA LEU A 72 -3.03 -0.74 -8.42
C LEU A 72 -3.75 -0.99 -7.08
N SER A 73 -4.45 -2.12 -6.96
CA SER A 73 -5.27 -2.45 -5.77
C SER A 73 -4.84 -3.79 -5.19
N LEU A 74 -4.37 -3.78 -3.94
CA LEU A 74 -4.11 -5.00 -3.17
C LEU A 74 -5.27 -5.23 -2.20
N ARG A 75 -5.90 -6.41 -2.27
CA ARG A 75 -7.04 -6.78 -1.42
C ARG A 75 -6.85 -8.19 -0.90
N ALA A 76 -7.07 -8.39 0.39
CA ALA A 76 -7.04 -9.71 1.00
C ALA A 76 -8.18 -9.82 2.03
N PRO A 77 -8.87 -10.98 2.11
CA PRO A 77 -9.93 -11.18 3.09
C PRO A 77 -9.43 -11.27 4.53
N LYS A 78 -8.18 -11.72 4.72
CA LYS A 78 -7.56 -11.90 6.05
C LYS A 78 -6.62 -10.75 6.40
N SER A 79 -5.54 -10.60 5.64
CA SER A 79 -4.49 -9.64 5.94
C SER A 79 -3.59 -9.38 4.74
N ILE A 80 -3.02 -8.18 4.66
CA ILE A 80 -1.89 -7.82 3.80
C ILE A 80 -0.73 -7.46 4.74
N VAL A 81 0.45 -8.03 4.51
CA VAL A 81 1.67 -7.74 5.28
C VAL A 81 2.71 -7.16 4.33
N LEU A 82 3.22 -5.97 4.67
CA LEU A 82 4.34 -5.33 3.98
C LEU A 82 5.51 -5.35 4.95
N GLU A 83 6.60 -6.02 4.57
CA GLU A 83 7.76 -6.24 5.44
C GLU A 83 9.06 -5.98 4.66
N SER A 84 10.00 -5.30 5.32
CA SER A 84 11.37 -5.14 4.83
C SER A 84 12.33 -5.56 5.93
N ARG A 85 13.13 -6.62 5.68
CA ARG A 85 14.03 -7.20 6.69
C ARG A 85 15.34 -6.45 6.88
N ALA A 86 15.77 -5.72 5.86
CA ALA A 86 17.09 -5.09 5.81
C ALA A 86 17.06 -3.68 5.19
N GLY A 87 15.89 -3.16 4.87
CA GLY A 87 15.72 -1.84 4.26
C GLY A 87 14.51 -1.10 4.82
N ASN A 88 14.15 0.00 4.17
CA ASN A 88 13.00 0.82 4.50
C ASN A 88 11.76 0.41 3.68
N ILE A 89 10.60 0.92 4.10
CA ILE A 89 9.36 0.94 3.32
C ILE A 89 9.01 2.41 3.14
N ASP A 90 9.10 2.89 1.90
CA ASP A 90 8.73 4.27 1.56
C ASP A 90 7.32 4.28 0.96
N VAL A 91 6.46 5.14 1.51
CA VAL A 91 5.12 5.40 0.96
C VAL A 91 5.03 6.89 0.62
N THR A 92 4.92 7.18 -0.67
CA THR A 92 4.81 8.56 -1.18
C THR A 92 3.54 8.72 -1.99
N ALA A 93 2.90 9.88 -1.86
CA ALA A 93 1.70 10.23 -2.61
C ALA A 93 1.73 11.70 -2.99
N HIS A 94 1.28 12.03 -4.21
CA HIS A 94 1.13 13.42 -4.65
C HIS A 94 -0.01 14.14 -3.91
N GLY A 95 -1.09 13.43 -3.57
CA GLY A 95 -2.26 13.98 -2.89
C GLY A 95 -2.24 13.74 -1.39
N HIS A 96 -2.82 12.63 -0.97
CA HIS A 96 -2.91 12.21 0.43
C HIS A 96 -2.70 10.71 0.55
N ILE A 97 -2.38 10.27 1.77
CA ILE A 97 -2.33 8.86 2.17
C ILE A 97 -3.44 8.65 3.18
N ASP A 98 -4.39 7.78 2.88
CA ASP A 98 -5.49 7.44 3.78
C ASP A 98 -5.18 6.16 4.56
N LEU A 99 -5.07 6.28 5.89
CA LEU A 99 -5.01 5.16 6.81
C LEU A 99 -6.31 5.09 7.61
N LYS A 100 -7.19 4.14 7.25
CA LYS A 100 -8.53 4.00 7.86
C LYS A 100 -8.74 2.60 8.44
N SER A 101 -9.11 2.55 9.71
CA SER A 101 -9.64 1.35 10.37
C SER A 101 -11.13 1.54 10.65
N THR A 102 -11.97 0.57 10.27
CA THR A 102 -13.44 0.67 10.44
C THR A 102 -13.93 0.12 11.77
N ALA A 103 -13.21 -0.84 12.35
CA ALA A 103 -13.58 -1.49 13.61
C ALA A 103 -12.44 -1.50 14.64
N GLY A 104 -11.19 -1.38 14.20
CA GLY A 104 -10.01 -1.46 15.06
C GLY A 104 -9.32 -0.11 15.24
N ALA A 105 -8.00 -0.15 15.35
CA ALA A 105 -7.16 1.03 15.47
C ALA A 105 -6.08 1.04 14.36
N VAL A 106 -5.55 2.23 14.07
CA VAL A 106 -4.27 2.39 13.37
C VAL A 106 -3.20 2.51 14.45
N LYS A 107 -2.23 1.58 14.46
CA LYS A 107 -1.15 1.54 15.44
C LYS A 107 0.17 1.87 14.74
N ILE A 108 0.93 2.77 15.32
CA ILE A 108 2.28 3.14 14.88
C ILE A 108 3.17 2.89 16.09
N GLU A 109 4.05 1.90 15.97
CA GLU A 109 5.02 1.52 17.01
C GLU A 109 6.42 1.73 16.43
N ALA A 110 7.09 2.77 16.92
CA ALA A 110 8.41 3.19 16.46
C ALA A 110 9.14 3.91 17.61
N SER A 111 10.47 3.94 17.55
CA SER A 111 11.27 4.74 18.50
C SER A 111 10.99 6.23 18.35
N ASP A 112 10.81 6.70 17.10
CA ASP A 112 10.57 8.10 16.76
C ASP A 112 9.46 8.22 15.72
N ILE A 113 8.59 9.22 15.89
CA ILE A 113 7.56 9.61 14.91
C ILE A 113 7.73 11.09 14.61
N ILE A 114 7.99 11.42 13.34
CA ILE A 114 8.23 12.80 12.89
C ILE A 114 7.07 13.26 12.02
N ILE A 115 6.40 14.34 12.43
CA ILE A 115 5.38 15.03 11.64
C ILE A 115 5.94 16.41 11.27
N GLY A 116 6.58 16.49 10.10
CA GLY A 116 7.24 17.70 9.63
C GLY A 116 6.29 18.71 9.00
N ASN A 117 6.75 19.96 8.85
CA ASN A 117 6.08 21.04 8.12
C ASN A 117 4.65 21.37 8.61
N LEU A 118 4.39 21.16 9.89
CA LEU A 118 3.14 21.61 10.50
C LEU A 118 3.11 23.14 10.52
N LYS A 119 2.01 23.72 10.01
CA LYS A 119 1.79 25.17 10.11
C LYS A 119 1.44 25.51 11.55
N GLU A 120 2.20 26.40 12.14
CA GLU A 120 1.88 26.97 13.45
C GLU A 120 0.74 27.98 13.33
N ALA A 121 -0.15 28.01 14.32
CA ALA A 121 -1.17 29.02 14.40
C ALA A 121 -0.52 30.35 14.79
N VAL A 122 -0.70 31.40 13.98
CA VAL A 122 -0.32 32.76 14.37
C VAL A 122 -1.47 33.33 15.18
N ALA A 123 -1.22 33.66 16.45
CA ALA A 123 -2.19 34.36 17.28
C ALA A 123 -2.62 35.65 16.56
N ALA A 124 -3.92 35.78 16.31
CA ALA A 124 -4.44 37.02 15.76
C ALA A 124 -4.38 38.08 16.87
N GLU A 125 -3.54 39.10 16.68
CA GLU A 125 -3.55 40.33 17.49
C GLU A 125 -5.01 40.79 17.65
N PRO A 126 -5.50 40.99 18.89
CA PRO A 126 -6.89 41.37 19.11
C PRO A 126 -7.09 42.80 18.60
N ASP A 127 -7.55 42.94 17.36
CA ASP A 127 -8.06 44.20 16.86
C ASP A 127 -9.29 44.59 17.70
N ARG A 128 -9.12 45.66 18.48
CA ARG A 128 -10.06 46.13 19.51
C ARG A 128 -11.41 46.62 18.96
N THR A 129 -11.70 46.42 17.68
CA THR A 129 -12.84 47.03 17.00
C THR A 129 -13.91 46.05 16.46
N GLN A 130 -13.73 44.73 16.56
CA GLN A 130 -14.72 43.79 15.98
C GLN A 130 -15.43 42.91 17.04
N LYS A 131 -16.56 43.42 17.56
CA LYS A 131 -17.46 42.75 18.53
C LYS A 131 -18.18 41.48 18.02
N ASN A 132 -17.88 40.97 16.82
CA ASN A 132 -18.61 39.81 16.24
C ASN A 132 -17.69 38.81 15.52
N LEU A 133 -16.45 38.64 15.96
CA LEU A 133 -15.65 37.51 15.49
C LEU A 133 -16.13 36.25 16.23
N ARG A 134 -16.92 35.40 15.57
CA ARG A 134 -17.10 34.01 16.00
C ARG A 134 -15.69 33.41 16.08
N ILE A 135 -15.12 33.38 17.27
CA ILE A 135 -13.81 32.79 17.54
C ILE A 135 -13.93 31.35 17.04
N LYS A 136 -13.34 31.07 15.88
CA LYS A 136 -13.19 29.70 15.39
C LYS A 136 -12.53 28.95 16.54
N LYS A 137 -13.11 27.84 16.97
CA LYS A 137 -12.53 26.96 17.99
C LYS A 137 -11.25 26.33 17.42
N VAL A 138 -10.20 27.12 17.35
CA VAL A 138 -8.84 26.69 17.03
C VAL A 138 -8.29 26.09 18.30
N TYR A 139 -7.67 24.92 18.21
CA TYR A 139 -7.00 24.26 19.31
C TYR A 139 -5.62 23.82 18.83
N GLN A 140 -4.64 23.83 19.73
CA GLN A 140 -3.40 23.12 19.49
C GLN A 140 -3.59 21.64 19.85
N LEU A 141 -2.99 20.74 19.07
CA LEU A 141 -2.95 19.31 19.35
C LEU A 141 -1.61 18.98 20.01
N CYS A 142 -1.66 18.62 21.28
CA CYS A 142 -0.51 18.32 22.11
C CYS A 142 -0.25 16.82 22.17
N VAL A 143 1.02 16.43 22.15
CA VAL A 143 1.47 15.04 22.28
C VAL A 143 2.20 14.89 23.62
N CYS A 144 1.75 13.93 24.42
CA CYS A 144 2.40 13.62 25.68
C CYS A 144 3.61 12.69 25.49
N ALA A 145 4.49 12.61 26.49
CA ALA A 145 5.58 11.62 26.51
C ALA A 145 5.07 10.17 26.41
N SER A 146 3.82 9.92 26.82
CA SER A 146 3.14 8.62 26.66
C SER A 146 2.62 8.36 25.23
N GLY A 147 2.73 9.31 24.31
CA GLY A 147 2.16 9.25 22.95
C GLY A 147 0.66 9.58 22.87
N LYS A 148 0.00 9.89 23.99
CA LYS A 148 -1.42 10.33 23.99
C LYS A 148 -1.56 11.74 23.42
N LEU A 149 -2.64 11.97 22.66
CA LEU A 149 -2.96 13.25 22.05
C LEU A 149 -4.07 13.97 22.82
N PHE A 150 -3.90 15.27 23.11
CA PHE A 150 -4.93 16.11 23.73
C PHE A 150 -5.04 17.47 23.06
N LEU A 151 -6.20 18.12 23.19
CA LEU A 151 -6.44 19.45 22.65
C LEU A 151 -6.23 20.50 23.75
N ALA A 152 -5.45 21.53 23.47
CA ALA A 152 -5.31 22.69 24.34
C ALA A 152 -5.79 23.96 23.64
N ALA A 153 -6.14 24.97 24.44
CA ALA A 153 -6.52 26.27 23.91
C ALA A 153 -5.37 26.87 23.08
N PRO A 154 -5.67 27.68 22.05
CA PRO A 154 -4.66 28.12 21.09
C PRO A 154 -3.57 29.01 21.70
N GLU A 155 -3.89 29.73 22.78
CA GLU A 155 -2.93 30.61 23.49
C GLU A 155 -2.39 29.98 24.79
N ALA A 156 -2.77 28.74 25.10
CA ALA A 156 -2.27 28.05 26.29
C ALA A 156 -0.95 27.35 25.98
N PRO A 157 -0.03 27.21 26.94
CA PRO A 157 1.14 26.35 26.76
C PRO A 157 0.71 24.89 26.57
N CYS A 158 1.40 24.18 25.68
CA CYS A 158 1.16 22.77 25.39
C CYS A 158 1.78 21.88 26.47
N VAL A 159 1.19 21.92 27.67
CA VAL A 159 1.69 21.23 28.87
C VAL A 159 0.57 20.41 29.51
N ALA A 160 0.90 19.20 29.94
CA ALA A 160 0.03 18.39 30.80
C ALA A 160 0.44 18.59 32.26
N SER A 161 -0.53 18.53 33.19
CA SER A 161 -0.22 18.55 34.63
C SER A 161 0.71 17.39 34.99
N VAL A 162 1.69 17.64 35.87
CA VAL A 162 2.67 16.63 36.33
C VAL A 162 1.97 15.44 37.02
N ASP A 163 0.79 15.68 37.57
CA ASP A 163 -0.02 14.67 38.27
C ASP A 163 -0.94 13.87 37.34
N ASP A 164 -1.15 14.31 36.08
CA ASP A 164 -2.08 13.70 35.11
C ASP A 164 -1.37 12.90 34.02
N VAL A 165 -0.47 12.01 34.43
CA VAL A 165 0.34 11.18 33.51
C VAL A 165 -0.52 10.22 32.66
N GLU A 166 -1.69 9.81 33.17
CA GLU A 166 -2.59 8.90 32.47
C GLU A 166 -3.45 9.58 31.40
N ILE A 167 -3.90 10.81 31.60
CA ILE A 167 -4.88 11.46 30.71
C ILE A 167 -4.24 12.62 29.94
N CYS A 168 -3.13 13.18 30.44
CA CYS A 168 -2.45 14.33 29.87
C CYS A 168 -3.41 15.50 29.63
N ARG A 169 -4.10 15.93 30.69
CA ARG A 169 -5.02 17.08 30.66
C ARG A 169 -4.59 18.16 31.64
#